data_AF-A0A8T3LUA1-F1
#
_entry.id   AF-A0A8T3LUA1-F1
#
_cell.length_a   1.000
_cell.length_b   1.000
_cell.length_c   1.000
_cell.angle_alpha   90.00
_cell.angle_beta   90.00
_cell.angle_gamma   90.00
#
_symmetry.space_group_name_H-M   'P 1'
#
loop_
_entity.id
_entity.type
_entity.pdbx_description
1 polymer ?
#
loop_
_entity_poly.entity_id
_entity_poly.type
_entity_poly.pdbx_seq_one_letter_code
_entity_poly.pdbx_strand_id
1 'polypeptide(L)'
;MSIHALPASARLAGGLLSGVLSVLGVLVVVAGGATPVLASGRGDEVTCLMPRDRILKVFVPAGAEAKIRRTAAGVIEVNRATCGSWFGAADVWNTRQIQVRSGSDGAQKVRIDLANGGFAPGYGDEAGQTDEIEFTVLLGKGDDSLAIDGTPAADHIAFGWVPGNMTAIPAINLDAEDADYDVSYLSVESVSAFGHDGNDTLTGNDPSTGRIAWLSLFLSGDADDDQLTGGANNDWLLGGSGDDTFKGGQGNDWLFAMDNAVFTDTLNGGAGTDNCSSDAEDVVAGCEG
;
A
#
# COMPACT_ATOMS: atom_id res chain seq x y z
N MET A 1 52.66 -39.77 52.55
CA MET A 1 51.22 -39.43 52.40
C MET A 1 51.02 -38.11 53.13
N SER A 2 51.29 -37.00 52.44
CA SER A 2 51.46 -35.68 53.05
C SER A 2 50.14 -34.93 53.15
N ILE A 3 49.93 -34.37 54.35
CA ILE A 3 48.88 -33.45 54.77
C ILE A 3 49.34 -32.02 54.45
N HIS A 4 48.50 -31.17 53.85
CA HIS A 4 48.55 -29.68 53.79
C HIS A 4 47.13 -29.24 53.35
N ALA A 5 46.41 -28.24 53.88
CA ALA A 5 46.65 -27.20 54.87
C ALA A 5 45.29 -26.65 55.39
N LEU A 6 45.28 -26.02 56.57
CA LEU A 6 44.36 -24.96 57.02
C LEU A 6 45.16 -23.61 56.97
N PRO A 7 44.59 -22.37 57.03
CA PRO A 7 43.32 -21.99 57.66
C PRO A 7 42.50 -20.85 56.99
N ALA A 8 41.43 -20.48 57.70
CA ALA A 8 40.46 -19.41 57.50
C ALA A 8 41.04 -17.98 57.35
N SER A 9 40.26 -17.05 56.77
CA SER A 9 39.81 -15.79 57.44
C SER A 9 39.11 -14.80 56.49
N ALA A 10 38.14 -14.10 57.09
CA ALA A 10 37.77 -12.69 56.85
C ALA A 10 36.76 -12.29 55.74
N ARG A 11 35.58 -11.91 56.26
CA ARG A 11 34.53 -10.99 55.77
C ARG A 11 35.01 -9.81 54.92
N LEU A 12 34.16 -9.35 53.99
CA LEU A 12 33.71 -7.96 53.91
C LEU A 12 32.47 -7.79 53.01
N ALA A 13 31.59 -6.89 53.46
CA ALA A 13 30.31 -6.54 52.88
C ALA A 13 30.46 -5.52 51.73
N GLY A 14 29.43 -5.44 50.88
CA GLY A 14 29.07 -4.24 50.13
C GLY A 14 29.15 -4.38 48.61
N GLY A 15 28.02 -4.24 47.94
CA GLY A 15 27.97 -4.01 46.49
C GLY A 15 26.69 -4.51 45.82
N LEU A 16 25.64 -3.69 45.85
CA LEU A 16 24.60 -3.72 44.82
C LEU A 16 25.25 -3.49 43.45
N LEU A 17 24.89 -4.27 42.43
CA LEU A 17 24.34 -3.76 41.17
C LEU A 17 23.99 -4.92 40.21
N SER A 18 22.74 -4.90 39.75
CA SER A 18 22.21 -5.35 38.46
C SER A 18 22.66 -6.69 37.87
N GLY A 19 21.69 -7.59 37.73
CA GLY A 19 21.82 -8.83 37.00
C GLY A 19 22.25 -8.62 35.54
N VAL A 20 23.21 -9.44 35.12
CA VAL A 20 23.48 -9.70 33.71
C VAL A 20 22.45 -10.73 33.27
N LEU A 21 21.34 -10.26 32.69
CA LEU A 21 20.47 -11.12 31.91
C LEU A 21 21.03 -11.16 30.49
N SER A 22 21.71 -12.26 30.16
CA SER A 22 22.24 -12.51 28.83
C SER A 22 21.09 -12.63 27.83
N VAL A 23 20.94 -11.63 26.95
CA VAL A 23 20.26 -11.83 25.68
C VAL A 23 21.28 -12.47 24.74
N LEU A 24 20.99 -13.70 24.33
CA LEU A 24 21.80 -14.48 23.41
C LEU A 24 21.72 -13.85 22.02
N GLY A 25 22.54 -12.82 21.77
CA GLY A 25 22.86 -12.35 20.43
C GLY A 25 23.77 -13.39 19.77
N VAL A 26 23.21 -14.25 18.92
CA VAL A 26 24.00 -15.13 18.07
C VAL A 26 24.56 -14.28 16.93
N LEU A 27 25.77 -13.75 17.13
CA LEU A 27 26.59 -13.18 16.08
C LEU A 27 27.38 -14.31 15.41
N VAL A 28 26.90 -14.78 14.26
CA VAL A 28 27.69 -15.67 13.38
C VAL A 28 28.26 -14.79 12.26
N VAL A 29 29.56 -14.53 12.34
CA VAL A 29 30.32 -13.89 11.24
C VAL A 29 30.78 -15.00 10.29
N VAL A 30 30.28 -15.01 9.05
CA VAL A 30 30.88 -15.76 7.94
C VAL A 30 31.17 -14.78 6.82
N ALA A 31 32.40 -14.82 6.32
CA ALA A 31 32.92 -13.94 5.29
C ALA A 31 32.46 -14.34 3.88
N GLY A 32 32.04 -13.36 3.08
CA GLY A 32 32.01 -13.43 1.61
C GLY A 32 30.70 -13.92 0.99
N GLY A 33 29.95 -13.00 0.37
CA GLY A 33 28.72 -13.26 -0.38
C GLY A 33 27.51 -12.64 0.33
N ALA A 34 26.73 -11.84 -0.40
CA ALA A 34 25.61 -11.04 0.10
C ALA A 34 24.76 -11.80 1.13
N THR A 35 24.92 -11.45 2.41
CA THR A 35 24.11 -12.00 3.48
C THR A 35 22.74 -11.33 3.44
N PRO A 36 21.63 -12.09 3.34
CA PRO A 36 20.32 -11.51 3.59
C PRO A 36 20.32 -10.98 5.03
N VAL A 37 20.01 -9.70 5.18
CA VAL A 37 19.72 -9.12 6.50
C VAL A 37 18.45 -9.82 6.98
N LEU A 38 18.57 -10.75 7.93
CA LEU A 38 17.45 -11.07 8.80
C LEU A 38 17.08 -9.74 9.47
N ALA A 39 15.90 -9.20 9.15
CA ALA A 39 15.43 -7.93 9.66
C ALA A 39 15.59 -7.88 11.18
N SER A 40 16.68 -7.28 11.64
CA SER A 40 16.93 -6.99 13.05
C SER A 40 16.31 -5.65 13.40
N GLY A 41 15.07 -5.45 12.96
CA GLY A 41 14.31 -4.27 13.28
C GLY A 41 14.00 -4.25 14.77
N ARG A 42 13.92 -3.05 15.35
CA ARG A 42 13.15 -2.89 16.60
C ARG A 42 11.73 -3.37 16.32
N GLY A 43 10.96 -3.76 17.34
CA GLY A 43 9.56 -4.21 17.19
C GLY A 43 8.60 -3.21 16.55
N ASP A 44 9.11 -2.05 16.12
CA ASP A 44 8.41 -0.89 15.57
C ASP A 44 8.79 -0.64 14.09
N GLU A 45 9.58 -1.51 13.45
CA GLU A 45 9.99 -1.36 12.05
C GLU A 45 9.21 -2.30 11.11
N VAL A 46 8.91 -1.83 9.90
CA VAL A 46 8.36 -2.67 8.83
C VAL A 46 9.35 -3.77 8.49
N THR A 47 8.87 -5.01 8.44
CA THR A 47 9.72 -6.15 8.05
C THR A 47 9.13 -6.86 6.84
N CYS A 48 10.01 -7.47 6.05
CA CYS A 48 9.57 -8.29 4.93
C CYS A 48 10.43 -9.54 4.76
N LEU A 49 9.82 -10.62 4.24
CA LEU A 49 10.46 -11.91 4.05
C LEU A 49 9.94 -12.57 2.77
N MET A 50 10.86 -13.09 1.95
CA MET A 50 10.53 -13.89 0.76
C MET A 50 10.82 -15.40 1.01
N PRO A 51 9.82 -16.21 1.38
CA PRO A 51 9.98 -17.64 1.64
C PRO A 51 9.89 -18.47 0.36
N ARG A 52 10.04 -19.80 0.48
CA ARG A 52 9.97 -20.72 -0.67
C ARG A 52 8.58 -20.88 -1.29
N ASP A 53 7.54 -20.42 -0.60
CA ASP A 53 6.16 -20.41 -1.11
C ASP A 53 5.93 -19.32 -2.17
N ARG A 54 6.95 -18.46 -2.41
CA ARG A 54 6.92 -17.34 -3.35
C ARG A 54 5.91 -16.25 -3.00
N ILE A 55 5.48 -16.22 -1.74
CA ILE A 55 4.60 -15.18 -1.22
C ILE A 55 5.47 -14.21 -0.42
N LEU A 56 5.68 -13.02 -0.95
CA LEU A 56 6.37 -11.96 -0.22
C LEU A 56 5.49 -11.51 0.95
N LYS A 57 5.98 -11.71 2.17
CA LYS A 57 5.26 -11.34 3.41
C LYS A 57 5.81 -10.04 3.93
N VAL A 58 4.95 -9.04 4.12
CA VAL A 58 5.26 -7.72 4.67
C VAL A 58 4.48 -7.54 5.96
N PHE A 59 5.15 -7.16 7.05
CA PHE A 59 4.54 -6.91 8.35
C PHE A 59 4.71 -5.44 8.72
N VAL A 60 3.60 -4.77 8.99
CA VAL A 60 3.55 -3.32 9.27
C VAL A 60 3.15 -3.12 10.74
N PRO A 61 4.07 -2.71 11.63
CA PRO A 61 3.71 -2.42 13.01
C PRO A 61 2.91 -1.11 13.12
N ALA A 62 2.19 -0.94 14.22
CA ALA A 62 1.48 0.28 14.54
C ALA A 62 2.37 1.53 14.46
N GLY A 63 1.85 2.56 13.81
CA GLY A 63 2.52 3.84 13.54
C GLY A 63 3.45 3.84 12.34
N ALA A 64 3.66 2.70 11.68
CA ALA A 64 4.57 2.59 10.54
C ALA A 64 3.87 2.70 9.18
N GLU A 65 4.65 3.06 8.17
CA GLU A 65 4.26 3.04 6.76
C GLU A 65 5.13 2.02 6.00
N ALA A 66 4.48 1.14 5.23
CA ALA A 66 5.13 0.27 4.26
C ALA A 66 4.93 0.82 2.85
N LYS A 67 6.00 1.31 2.23
CA LYS A 67 6.04 1.71 0.82
C LYS A 67 6.59 0.56 0.00
N ILE A 68 5.74 -0.07 -0.80
CA ILE A 68 6.06 -1.24 -1.61
C ILE A 68 6.18 -0.79 -3.07
N ARG A 69 7.32 -1.06 -3.68
CA ARG A 69 7.62 -0.67 -5.06
C ARG A 69 8.46 -1.73 -5.74
N ARG A 70 8.58 -1.67 -7.06
CA ARG A 70 9.65 -2.34 -7.79
C ARG A 70 10.69 -1.36 -8.32
N THR A 71 11.90 -1.86 -8.54
CA THR A 71 12.92 -1.17 -9.34
C THR A 71 12.65 -1.38 -10.82
N ALA A 72 13.26 -0.57 -11.69
CA ALA A 72 13.21 -0.80 -13.14
C ALA A 72 13.77 -2.18 -13.57
N ALA A 73 14.59 -2.81 -12.73
CA ALA A 73 15.09 -4.17 -12.95
C ALA A 73 14.15 -5.26 -12.40
N GLY A 74 12.97 -4.90 -11.88
CA GLY A 74 11.97 -5.84 -11.37
C GLY A 74 12.17 -6.29 -9.93
N VAL A 75 13.23 -5.84 -9.23
CA VAL A 75 13.43 -6.16 -7.80
C VAL A 75 12.37 -5.45 -6.95
N ILE A 76 11.70 -6.18 -6.05
CA ILE A 76 10.69 -5.64 -5.15
C ILE A 76 11.34 -5.15 -3.86
N GLU A 77 11.00 -3.92 -3.47
CA GLU A 77 11.52 -3.26 -2.29
C GLU A 77 10.38 -2.81 -1.38
N VAL A 78 10.62 -2.88 -0.06
CA VAL A 78 9.77 -2.28 0.95
C VAL A 78 10.59 -1.23 1.69
N ASN A 79 10.13 0.02 1.70
CA ASN A 79 10.87 1.15 2.28
C ASN A 79 12.32 1.27 1.75
N ARG A 80 12.51 1.02 0.45
CA ARG A 80 13.82 0.98 -0.25
C ARG A 80 14.78 -0.11 0.23
N ALA A 81 14.30 -1.08 1.01
CA ALA A 81 15.05 -2.27 1.37
C ALA A 81 14.58 -3.45 0.51
N THR A 82 15.53 -4.20 -0.04
CA THR A 82 15.23 -5.43 -0.78
C THR A 82 14.67 -6.48 0.16
N CYS A 83 13.50 -7.01 -0.15
CA CYS A 83 12.91 -8.09 0.61
C CYS A 83 13.45 -9.41 0.12
N GLY A 84 14.03 -10.22 1.00
CA GLY A 84 14.69 -11.44 0.57
C GLY A 84 14.86 -12.46 1.67
N SER A 85 15.38 -13.62 1.29
CA SER A 85 15.85 -14.64 2.22
C SER A 85 17.11 -15.29 1.69
N TRP A 86 17.51 -16.44 2.24
CA TRP A 86 18.59 -17.26 1.71
C TRP A 86 18.34 -17.72 0.25
N PHE A 87 17.09 -17.63 -0.24
CA PHE A 87 16.71 -18.09 -1.58
C PHE A 87 16.75 -16.98 -2.64
N GLY A 88 17.14 -15.76 -2.28
CA GLY A 88 17.18 -14.62 -3.18
C GLY A 88 16.32 -13.45 -2.70
N ALA A 89 16.46 -12.32 -3.39
CA ALA A 89 15.57 -11.18 -3.24
C ALA A 89 14.26 -11.45 -4.01
N ALA A 90 13.16 -10.91 -3.52
CA ALA A 90 11.89 -10.87 -4.23
C ALA A 90 12.04 -9.99 -5.48
N ASP A 91 11.57 -10.50 -6.60
CA ASP A 91 11.43 -9.78 -7.85
C ASP A 91 10.12 -10.18 -8.53
N VAL A 92 9.75 -9.46 -9.57
CA VAL A 92 8.49 -9.70 -10.28
C VAL A 92 8.40 -11.07 -10.95
N TRP A 93 9.51 -11.76 -11.24
CA TRP A 93 9.49 -13.08 -11.89
C TRP A 93 9.48 -14.24 -10.92
N ASN A 94 9.81 -14.00 -9.64
CA ASN A 94 9.94 -15.05 -8.64
C ASN A 94 8.89 -14.97 -7.53
N THR A 95 8.08 -13.91 -7.55
CA THR A 95 7.03 -13.61 -6.59
C THR A 95 5.68 -13.90 -7.19
N ARG A 96 4.90 -14.72 -6.49
CA ARG A 96 3.53 -15.08 -6.88
C ARG A 96 2.51 -14.13 -6.26
N GLN A 97 2.77 -13.65 -5.06
CA GLN A 97 1.80 -12.85 -4.31
C GLN A 97 2.53 -11.97 -3.30
N ILE A 98 1.99 -10.79 -3.00
CA ILE A 98 2.43 -9.94 -1.89
C ILE A 98 1.35 -9.93 -0.80
N GLN A 99 1.68 -10.42 0.38
CA GLN A 99 0.80 -10.38 1.55
C GLN A 99 1.29 -9.35 2.54
N VAL A 100 0.51 -8.30 2.73
CA VAL A 100 0.74 -7.26 3.73
C VAL A 100 -0.14 -7.55 4.94
N ARG A 101 0.44 -7.58 6.14
CA ARG A 101 -0.27 -7.86 7.38
C ARG A 101 0.06 -6.86 8.47
N SER A 102 -0.92 -6.59 9.33
CA SER A 102 -0.67 -5.87 10.58
C SER A 102 0.32 -6.63 11.46
N GLY A 103 1.27 -5.88 12.04
CA GLY A 103 2.26 -6.36 13.01
C GLY A 103 1.85 -6.16 14.47
N SER A 104 0.90 -5.25 14.74
CA SER A 104 0.40 -4.91 16.08
C SER A 104 -0.88 -4.06 16.03
N ASP A 105 -1.66 -3.96 17.10
CA ASP A 105 -2.83 -3.06 17.15
C ASP A 105 -2.39 -1.59 17.08
N GLY A 106 -3.03 -0.79 16.23
CA GLY A 106 -2.82 0.65 16.02
C GLY A 106 -2.77 1.01 14.54
N ALA A 107 -2.82 2.31 14.23
CA ALA A 107 -2.86 2.80 12.84
C ALA A 107 -1.64 2.34 12.01
N GLN A 108 -1.87 1.81 10.81
CA GLN A 108 -0.87 1.42 9.82
C GLN A 108 -1.10 2.11 8.49
N LYS A 109 -0.01 2.35 7.76
CA LYS A 109 -0.07 2.87 6.39
C LYS A 109 0.58 1.91 5.41
N VAL A 110 -0.07 1.68 4.29
CA VAL A 110 0.45 0.91 3.17
C VAL A 110 0.36 1.78 1.93
N ARG A 111 1.44 1.82 1.15
CA ARG A 111 1.51 2.54 -0.11
C ARG A 111 2.08 1.61 -1.17
N ILE A 112 1.32 1.37 -2.24
CA ILE A 112 1.76 0.63 -3.42
C ILE A 112 2.17 1.67 -4.45
N ASP A 113 3.44 1.65 -4.83
CA ASP A 113 4.08 2.64 -5.70
C ASP A 113 4.39 2.00 -7.06
N LEU A 114 3.64 2.46 -8.07
CA LEU A 114 3.70 1.99 -9.46
C LEU A 114 4.64 2.84 -10.32
N ALA A 115 5.41 3.78 -9.77
CA ALA A 115 6.22 4.72 -10.57
C ALA A 115 7.29 4.05 -11.47
N ASN A 116 7.61 2.77 -11.25
CA ASN A 116 8.48 1.97 -12.11
C ASN A 116 7.71 0.87 -12.89
N GLY A 117 6.41 1.07 -13.10
CA GLY A 117 5.44 0.16 -13.70
C GLY A 117 4.86 -0.88 -12.74
N GLY A 118 3.79 -1.53 -13.19
CA GLY A 118 3.04 -2.56 -12.45
C GLY A 118 3.87 -3.77 -12.02
N PHE A 119 3.29 -4.60 -11.14
CA PHE A 119 3.97 -5.75 -10.56
C PHE A 119 3.92 -7.02 -11.43
N ALA A 120 4.04 -6.87 -12.74
CA ALA A 120 4.10 -7.96 -13.73
C ALA A 120 5.55 -8.42 -14.05
N PRO A 121 5.75 -9.67 -14.50
CA PRO A 121 4.71 -10.62 -14.92
C PRO A 121 4.35 -11.67 -13.86
N GLY A 122 4.60 -11.45 -12.58
CA GLY A 122 4.31 -12.49 -11.58
C GLY A 122 5.09 -13.80 -11.72
N TYR A 123 4.83 -14.70 -10.77
CA TYR A 123 5.25 -16.10 -10.84
C TYR A 123 4.00 -16.98 -10.84
N GLY A 124 3.72 -17.54 -12.00
CA GLY A 124 2.56 -18.38 -12.20
C GLY A 124 2.28 -18.55 -13.67
N ASP A 125 1.26 -19.36 -13.95
CA ASP A 125 0.54 -19.30 -15.22
C ASP A 125 -0.89 -18.93 -14.83
N GLU A 126 -1.28 -17.69 -15.03
CA GLU A 126 -2.68 -17.33 -15.13
C GLU A 126 -3.15 -17.66 -16.55
N ALA A 127 -4.14 -18.54 -16.65
CA ALA A 127 -4.50 -19.16 -17.91
C ALA A 127 -5.11 -18.15 -18.89
N GLY A 128 -4.26 -17.46 -19.66
CA GLY A 128 -4.64 -16.54 -20.72
C GLY A 128 -4.61 -15.05 -20.36
N GLN A 129 -4.04 -14.67 -19.21
CA GLN A 129 -3.83 -13.27 -18.79
C GLN A 129 -2.33 -12.96 -18.71
N THR A 130 -1.97 -11.69 -18.64
CA THR A 130 -0.65 -11.28 -18.15
C THR A 130 -0.60 -11.66 -16.68
N ASP A 131 0.22 -12.66 -16.32
CA ASP A 131 0.42 -13.01 -14.91
C ASP A 131 0.90 -11.71 -14.21
N GLU A 132 0.16 -11.26 -13.21
CA GLU A 132 0.47 -10.07 -12.41
C GLU A 132 0.85 -10.55 -11.00
N ILE A 133 1.17 -9.66 -10.06
CA ILE A 133 1.34 -10.07 -8.66
C ILE A 133 0.21 -9.50 -7.85
N GLU A 134 -0.68 -10.38 -7.38
CA GLU A 134 -1.77 -9.95 -6.52
C GLU A 134 -1.26 -9.56 -5.12
N PHE A 135 -1.87 -8.51 -4.59
CA PHE A 135 -1.74 -8.03 -3.24
C PHE A 135 -2.91 -8.52 -2.39
N THR A 136 -2.59 -8.97 -1.18
CA THR A 136 -3.58 -9.12 -0.10
C THR A 136 -3.13 -8.27 1.07
N VAL A 137 -3.91 -7.24 1.39
CA VAL A 137 -3.67 -6.29 2.48
C VAL A 137 -4.62 -6.58 3.63
N LEU A 138 -4.11 -7.14 4.72
CA LEU A 138 -4.88 -7.50 5.91
C LEU A 138 -4.35 -6.73 7.11
N LEU A 139 -4.89 -5.53 7.34
CA LEU A 139 -4.49 -4.71 8.47
C LEU A 139 -5.32 -5.05 9.72
N GLY A 140 -5.27 -4.19 10.72
CA GLY A 140 -5.56 -4.55 12.10
C GLY A 140 -6.71 -3.77 12.69
N LYS A 141 -6.61 -3.52 13.99
CA LYS A 141 -7.38 -2.43 14.59
C LYS A 141 -6.53 -1.18 14.47
N GLY A 142 -7.14 -0.08 14.08
CA GLY A 142 -6.45 1.18 13.91
C GLY A 142 -7.25 2.08 13.00
N ASP A 143 -6.72 3.27 12.75
CA ASP A 143 -7.11 4.06 11.59
C ASP A 143 -6.09 3.73 10.50
N ASP A 144 -6.35 2.66 9.75
CA ASP A 144 -5.43 2.09 8.76
C ASP A 144 -5.71 2.69 7.38
N SER A 145 -4.65 2.91 6.58
CA SER A 145 -4.76 3.54 5.26
C SER A 145 -4.01 2.77 4.18
N LEU A 146 -4.64 2.62 3.02
CA LEU A 146 -4.03 2.09 1.80
C LEU A 146 -3.97 3.17 0.71
N ALA A 147 -2.80 3.45 0.17
CA ALA A 147 -2.60 4.38 -0.94
C ALA A 147 -2.03 3.66 -2.16
N ILE A 148 -2.51 4.03 -3.34
CA ILE A 148 -1.95 3.66 -4.64
C ILE A 148 -1.34 4.92 -5.26
N ASP A 149 -0.06 4.84 -5.64
CA ASP A 149 0.59 5.85 -6.47
C ASP A 149 0.73 5.29 -7.88
N GLY A 150 0.21 6.03 -8.85
CA GLY A 150 0.21 5.74 -10.27
C GLY A 150 1.60 5.67 -10.90
N THR A 151 1.60 5.28 -12.17
CA THR A 151 2.77 5.37 -13.04
C THR A 151 2.90 6.82 -13.57
N PRO A 152 4.02 7.18 -14.22
CA PRO A 152 4.12 8.46 -14.93
C PRO A 152 3.38 8.49 -16.29
N ALA A 153 2.49 7.53 -16.53
CA ALA A 153 1.74 7.37 -17.76
C ALA A 153 0.27 7.13 -17.38
N ALA A 154 -0.62 7.27 -18.35
CA ALA A 154 -2.04 7.03 -18.16
C ALA A 154 -2.32 5.69 -17.46
N ASP A 155 -2.96 5.78 -16.31
CA ASP A 155 -3.33 4.69 -15.44
C ASP A 155 -4.84 4.45 -15.44
N HIS A 156 -5.22 3.25 -15.03
CA HIS A 156 -6.59 2.90 -14.74
C HIS A 156 -6.64 2.26 -13.36
N ILE A 157 -7.09 3.01 -12.35
CA ILE A 157 -7.18 2.55 -10.97
C ILE A 157 -8.66 2.52 -10.56
N ALA A 158 -9.19 1.32 -10.45
CA ALA A 158 -10.59 1.05 -10.21
C ALA A 158 -10.82 0.42 -8.84
N PHE A 159 -11.60 1.08 -7.99
CA PHE A 159 -12.05 0.58 -6.69
C PHE A 159 -13.40 -0.11 -6.81
N GLY A 160 -13.57 -1.21 -6.07
CA GLY A 160 -14.85 -1.90 -5.99
C GLY A 160 -14.75 -3.17 -5.16
N TRP A 161 -15.25 -4.30 -5.70
CA TRP A 161 -15.37 -5.56 -4.98
C TRP A 161 -15.05 -6.74 -5.86
N VAL A 162 -14.62 -7.86 -5.27
CA VAL A 162 -14.46 -9.10 -6.04
C VAL A 162 -15.82 -9.55 -6.64
N PRO A 163 -15.97 -9.63 -7.98
CA PRO A 163 -17.21 -10.07 -8.62
C PRO A 163 -17.59 -11.50 -8.23
N GLY A 164 -18.88 -11.78 -8.03
CA GLY A 164 -19.38 -13.14 -7.78
C GLY A 164 -19.13 -13.72 -6.38
N ASN A 165 -18.45 -13.01 -5.48
CA ASN A 165 -18.23 -13.45 -4.10
C ASN A 165 -19.19 -12.73 -3.12
N MET A 166 -20.02 -13.51 -2.40
CA MET A 166 -21.04 -13.00 -1.46
C MET A 166 -20.47 -12.40 -0.16
N THR A 167 -19.15 -12.48 0.07
CA THR A 167 -18.52 -11.90 1.27
C THR A 167 -18.07 -10.45 1.14
N ALA A 168 -18.24 -9.80 -0.02
CA ALA A 168 -17.87 -8.39 -0.23
C ALA A 168 -16.44 -8.12 0.27
N ILE A 169 -15.44 -8.68 -0.40
CA ILE A 169 -14.04 -8.29 -0.15
C ILE A 169 -13.77 -7.06 -1.02
N PRO A 170 -13.42 -5.90 -0.42
CA PRO A 170 -12.99 -4.73 -1.17
C PRO A 170 -11.79 -5.05 -2.05
N ALA A 171 -11.79 -4.51 -3.26
CA ALA A 171 -10.75 -4.77 -4.24
C ALA A 171 -10.39 -3.51 -5.03
N ILE A 172 -9.18 -3.51 -5.58
CA ILE A 172 -8.67 -2.52 -6.52
C ILE A 172 -8.15 -3.29 -7.73
N ASN A 173 -8.55 -2.86 -8.92
CA ASN A 173 -7.92 -3.22 -10.17
C ASN A 173 -7.01 -2.03 -10.57
N LEU A 174 -5.74 -2.31 -10.85
CA LEU A 174 -4.66 -1.37 -11.13
C LEU A 174 -4.35 -1.27 -12.62
N ASP A 175 -5.07 -2.00 -13.47
CA ASP A 175 -4.97 -1.89 -14.91
C ASP A 175 -6.36 -1.88 -15.61
N ALA A 176 -6.34 -1.82 -16.93
CA ALA A 176 -7.52 -1.93 -17.77
C ALA A 176 -7.45 -3.16 -18.69
N GLU A 177 -6.43 -4.01 -18.54
CA GLU A 177 -6.07 -5.05 -19.51
C GLU A 177 -6.84 -6.33 -19.25
N ASP A 178 -7.13 -6.65 -17.99
CA ASP A 178 -7.96 -7.79 -17.64
C ASP A 178 -9.02 -7.52 -16.58
N ALA A 179 -9.87 -8.53 -16.36
CA ALA A 179 -11.07 -8.41 -15.54
C ALA A 179 -10.85 -8.96 -14.13
N ASP A 180 -9.60 -9.21 -13.73
CA ASP A 180 -9.29 -9.61 -12.37
C ASP A 180 -8.93 -8.39 -11.50
N TYR A 181 -8.42 -8.67 -10.31
CA TYR A 181 -8.20 -7.67 -9.29
C TYR A 181 -6.81 -7.85 -8.70
N ASP A 182 -6.04 -6.77 -8.73
CA ASP A 182 -4.65 -6.80 -8.27
C ASP A 182 -4.56 -6.69 -6.77
N VAL A 183 -5.46 -5.95 -6.13
CA VAL A 183 -5.40 -5.70 -4.68
C VAL A 183 -6.70 -6.11 -4.03
N SER A 184 -6.61 -6.97 -3.03
CA SER A 184 -7.71 -7.24 -2.09
C SER A 184 -7.34 -6.75 -0.71
N TYR A 185 -8.26 -6.10 -0.01
CA TYR A 185 -7.95 -5.50 1.28
C TYR A 185 -9.07 -5.65 2.32
N LEU A 186 -8.69 -5.78 3.59
CA LEU A 186 -9.59 -5.87 4.75
C LEU A 186 -8.99 -5.12 5.94
N SER A 187 -9.88 -4.63 6.81
CA SER A 187 -9.51 -3.81 7.97
C SER A 187 -8.69 -2.58 7.56
N VAL A 188 -9.16 -1.87 6.53
CA VAL A 188 -8.61 -0.60 6.07
C VAL A 188 -9.71 0.43 6.13
N GLU A 189 -9.47 1.54 6.82
CA GLU A 189 -10.46 2.59 7.08
C GLU A 189 -10.43 3.70 6.04
N SER A 190 -9.33 3.87 5.31
CA SER A 190 -9.19 4.88 4.27
C SER A 190 -8.39 4.38 3.08
N VAL A 191 -8.84 4.73 1.88
CA VAL A 191 -8.18 4.34 0.63
C VAL A 191 -8.01 5.56 -0.27
N SER A 192 -6.84 5.69 -0.89
CA SER A 192 -6.53 6.80 -1.79
C SER A 192 -5.81 6.34 -3.07
N ALA A 193 -6.02 7.05 -4.17
CA ALA A 193 -5.22 6.95 -5.39
C ALA A 193 -4.68 8.32 -5.82
N PHE A 194 -3.48 8.31 -6.39
CA PHE A 194 -2.81 9.46 -6.99
C PHE A 194 -2.39 9.06 -8.40
N GLY A 195 -2.88 9.78 -9.41
CA GLY A 195 -2.59 9.53 -10.84
C GLY A 195 -1.17 9.92 -11.23
N HIS A 196 -0.76 11.13 -10.84
CA HIS A 196 0.52 11.75 -11.14
C HIS A 196 0.59 12.41 -12.52
N ASP A 197 1.38 11.87 -13.45
CA ASP A 197 1.49 12.42 -14.80
C ASP A 197 0.73 11.48 -15.74
N GLY A 198 0.09 12.02 -16.78
CA GLY A 198 -0.68 11.25 -17.75
C GLY A 198 -2.18 11.31 -17.51
N ASN A 199 -2.95 11.00 -18.55
CA ASN A 199 -4.41 11.08 -18.50
C ASN A 199 -5.00 9.84 -17.79
N ASP A 200 -5.31 9.98 -16.51
CA ASP A 200 -5.64 8.87 -15.65
C ASP A 200 -7.15 8.64 -15.54
N THR A 201 -7.52 7.41 -15.21
CA THR A 201 -8.89 7.05 -14.83
C THR A 201 -8.88 6.48 -13.43
N LEU A 202 -9.32 7.30 -12.46
CA LEU A 202 -9.44 6.91 -11.05
C LEU A 202 -10.93 6.79 -10.72
N THR A 203 -11.42 5.58 -10.46
CA THR A 203 -12.86 5.33 -10.40
C THR A 203 -13.30 4.43 -9.26
N GLY A 204 -14.32 4.84 -8.51
CA GLY A 204 -15.04 4.05 -7.52
C GLY A 204 -16.23 3.28 -8.08
N ASN A 205 -16.41 3.26 -9.40
CA ASN A 205 -17.59 2.67 -10.06
C ASN A 205 -17.23 2.00 -11.39
N ASP A 206 -16.23 1.12 -11.37
CA ASP A 206 -15.82 0.39 -12.56
C ASP A 206 -16.62 -0.91 -12.77
N PRO A 207 -17.00 -1.25 -14.03
CA PRO A 207 -17.59 -2.55 -14.35
C PRO A 207 -16.69 -3.77 -14.10
N SER A 208 -15.35 -3.65 -14.19
CA SER A 208 -14.37 -4.72 -13.95
C SER A 208 -14.39 -5.17 -12.48
N THR A 209 -14.51 -4.22 -11.56
CA THR A 209 -14.70 -4.47 -10.12
C THR A 209 -16.17 -4.74 -9.76
N GLY A 210 -17.05 -4.83 -10.76
CA GLY A 210 -18.42 -5.33 -10.68
C GLY A 210 -19.39 -4.56 -9.79
N ARG A 211 -18.96 -3.52 -9.06
CA ARG A 211 -19.74 -2.80 -8.03
C ARG A 211 -19.08 -1.48 -7.62
N ILE A 212 -19.92 -0.54 -7.19
CA ILE A 212 -19.53 0.75 -6.59
C ILE A 212 -18.74 0.54 -5.28
N ALA A 213 -17.68 1.30 -5.04
CA ALA A 213 -16.92 1.36 -3.79
C ALA A 213 -17.76 1.96 -2.63
N TRP A 214 -17.66 1.38 -1.43
CA TRP A 214 -18.46 1.80 -0.25
C TRP A 214 -17.61 2.40 0.87
N LEU A 215 -16.32 2.55 0.65
CA LEU A 215 -15.51 3.42 1.48
C LEU A 215 -15.48 4.78 0.81
N SER A 216 -15.36 5.84 1.63
CA SER A 216 -14.97 7.14 1.13
C SER A 216 -13.59 7.05 0.47
N LEU A 217 -13.48 7.58 -0.74
CA LEU A 217 -12.28 7.63 -1.55
C LEU A 217 -11.63 9.01 -1.46
N PHE A 218 -10.31 9.01 -1.56
CA PHE A 218 -9.53 10.21 -1.88
C PHE A 218 -8.82 9.97 -3.22
N LEU A 219 -9.22 10.69 -4.25
CA LEU A 219 -8.69 10.56 -5.61
C LEU A 219 -8.03 11.88 -6.01
N SER A 220 -6.77 11.81 -6.47
CA SER A 220 -6.01 12.94 -7.01
C SER A 220 -5.56 12.58 -8.42
N GLY A 221 -5.99 13.33 -9.43
CA GLY A 221 -5.49 13.20 -10.81
C GLY A 221 -4.05 13.68 -10.92
N ASP A 222 -3.77 14.83 -10.33
CA ASP A 222 -2.51 15.58 -10.34
C ASP A 222 -2.25 16.36 -11.64
N ALA A 223 -1.74 15.77 -12.71
CA ALA A 223 -1.40 16.50 -13.94
C ALA A 223 -1.88 15.78 -15.19
N ASP A 224 -2.18 16.57 -16.23
CA ASP A 224 -2.83 16.15 -17.47
C ASP A 224 -4.34 15.92 -17.29
N ASP A 225 -5.04 15.46 -18.34
CA ASP A 225 -6.52 15.45 -18.34
C ASP A 225 -7.05 14.14 -17.73
N ASP A 226 -7.65 14.22 -16.54
CA ASP A 226 -8.03 13.06 -15.73
C ASP A 226 -9.54 12.79 -15.69
N GLN A 227 -9.89 11.53 -15.41
CA GLN A 227 -11.24 11.09 -15.13
C GLN A 227 -11.35 10.58 -13.70
N LEU A 228 -12.01 11.37 -12.86
CA LEU A 228 -12.20 11.09 -11.44
C LEU A 228 -13.66 10.75 -11.16
N THR A 229 -13.92 9.54 -10.70
CA THR A 229 -15.27 9.10 -10.32
C THR A 229 -15.25 8.55 -8.90
N GLY A 230 -16.05 9.11 -8.00
CA GLY A 230 -16.25 8.58 -6.65
C GLY A 230 -17.11 7.31 -6.64
N GLY A 231 -17.52 6.92 -5.44
CA GLY A 231 -18.29 5.74 -5.12
C GLY A 231 -19.65 6.08 -4.52
N ALA A 232 -19.98 5.37 -3.43
CA ALA A 232 -21.29 5.43 -2.77
C ALA A 232 -21.31 6.28 -1.48
N ASN A 233 -20.17 6.84 -1.06
CA ASN A 233 -20.05 7.63 0.17
C ASN A 233 -19.42 8.98 -0.15
N ASN A 234 -19.23 9.80 0.88
CA ASN A 234 -18.64 11.13 0.75
C ASN A 234 -17.19 11.03 0.29
N ASP A 235 -16.91 11.39 -0.95
CA ASP A 235 -15.61 11.25 -1.59
C ASP A 235 -14.90 12.60 -1.74
N TRP A 236 -13.57 12.56 -1.86
CA TRP A 236 -12.71 13.70 -2.12
C TRP A 236 -12.03 13.51 -3.47
N LEU A 237 -12.34 14.37 -4.43
CA LEU A 237 -11.81 14.30 -5.79
C LEU A 237 -11.04 15.60 -6.06
N LEU A 238 -9.77 15.49 -6.40
CA LEU A 238 -8.90 16.60 -6.75
C LEU A 238 -8.40 16.35 -8.18
N GLY A 239 -8.74 17.24 -9.12
CA GLY A 239 -8.36 17.12 -10.53
C GLY A 239 -6.88 17.34 -10.68
N GLY A 240 -6.48 18.60 -10.54
CA GLY A 240 -5.07 18.98 -10.63
C GLY A 240 -4.94 20.02 -11.72
N SER A 241 -4.00 19.82 -12.66
CA SER A 241 -3.90 20.68 -13.85
C SER A 241 -4.23 19.88 -15.09
N GLY A 242 -5.11 20.39 -15.94
CA GLY A 242 -5.57 19.69 -17.14
C GLY A 242 -7.07 19.91 -17.33
N ASP A 243 -7.65 19.40 -18.42
CA ASP A 243 -9.11 19.40 -18.60
C ASP A 243 -9.72 18.16 -17.90
N ASP A 244 -10.05 18.26 -16.63
CA ASP A 244 -10.47 17.12 -15.81
C ASP A 244 -11.98 16.86 -15.87
N THR A 245 -12.38 15.60 -15.66
CA THR A 245 -13.78 15.18 -15.56
C THR A 245 -14.07 14.54 -14.21
N PHE A 246 -14.97 15.14 -13.45
CA PHE A 246 -15.37 14.68 -12.12
C PHE A 246 -16.80 14.14 -12.10
N LYS A 247 -16.99 13.04 -11.37
CA LYS A 247 -18.29 12.51 -10.97
C LYS A 247 -18.24 12.13 -9.49
N GLY A 248 -18.88 12.89 -8.61
CA GLY A 248 -18.90 12.61 -7.16
C GLY A 248 -19.53 11.26 -6.87
N GLY A 249 -20.75 11.04 -7.33
CA GLY A 249 -21.41 9.73 -7.23
C GLY A 249 -22.60 9.79 -6.29
N GLN A 250 -22.65 8.89 -5.30
CA GLN A 250 -23.61 9.03 -4.19
C GLN A 250 -22.84 9.47 -2.96
N GLY A 251 -23.43 10.33 -2.14
CA GLY A 251 -22.75 10.86 -0.97
C GLY A 251 -22.76 12.38 -1.01
N ASN A 252 -22.16 12.99 0.00
CA ASN A 252 -21.88 14.42 -0.03
C ASN A 252 -20.41 14.58 -0.41
N ASP A 253 -20.15 14.92 -1.66
CA ASP A 253 -18.82 14.83 -2.23
C ASP A 253 -18.12 16.18 -2.25
N TRP A 254 -16.79 16.16 -2.26
CA TRP A 254 -15.96 17.35 -2.42
C TRP A 254 -15.13 17.25 -3.69
N LEU A 255 -15.43 18.10 -4.67
CA LEU A 255 -14.78 18.14 -5.97
C LEU A 255 -13.94 19.43 -6.06
N PHE A 256 -12.63 19.30 -6.22
CA PHE A 256 -11.70 20.42 -6.33
C PHE A 256 -11.04 20.43 -7.71
N ALA A 257 -11.48 21.38 -8.53
CA ALA A 257 -10.99 21.65 -9.87
C ALA A 257 -10.31 23.04 -9.98
N MET A 258 -10.34 23.87 -8.92
CA MET A 258 -9.65 25.18 -8.95
C MET A 258 -8.14 25.02 -9.14
N ASP A 259 -7.65 25.39 -10.32
CA ASP A 259 -6.24 25.34 -10.69
C ASP A 259 -5.67 26.70 -11.13
N ASN A 260 -6.55 27.71 -11.32
CA ASN A 260 -6.25 29.05 -11.82
C ASN A 260 -5.59 29.07 -13.21
N ALA A 261 -5.86 28.07 -14.05
CA ALA A 261 -5.35 27.96 -15.40
C ALA A 261 -6.44 28.29 -16.44
N VAL A 262 -6.16 27.99 -17.71
CA VAL A 262 -7.10 28.13 -18.84
C VAL A 262 -7.49 26.75 -19.34
N PHE A 263 -7.74 25.85 -18.39
CA PHE A 263 -8.34 24.54 -18.65
C PHE A 263 -9.85 24.63 -18.39
N THR A 264 -10.59 23.61 -18.81
CA THR A 264 -12.04 23.55 -18.68
C THR A 264 -12.43 22.22 -18.08
N ASP A 265 -12.69 22.25 -16.78
CA ASP A 265 -13.11 21.06 -16.05
C ASP A 265 -14.61 20.82 -16.21
N THR A 266 -15.00 19.56 -16.12
CA THR A 266 -16.41 19.14 -16.05
C THR A 266 -16.69 18.49 -14.72
N LEU A 267 -17.49 19.16 -13.88
CA LEU A 267 -17.84 18.67 -12.55
C LEU A 267 -19.31 18.25 -12.49
N ASN A 268 -19.55 17.05 -11.96
CA ASN A 268 -20.87 16.58 -11.60
C ASN A 268 -20.84 15.97 -10.19
N GLY A 269 -21.39 16.68 -9.18
CA GLY A 269 -21.42 16.16 -7.81
C GLY A 269 -22.25 14.88 -7.70
N GLY A 270 -23.36 14.81 -8.43
CA GLY A 270 -24.19 13.61 -8.49
C GLY A 270 -25.32 13.66 -7.47
N ALA A 271 -25.39 12.65 -6.60
CA ALA A 271 -26.50 12.47 -5.67
C ALA A 271 -26.08 12.74 -4.23
N GLY A 272 -26.45 13.91 -3.73
CA GLY A 272 -26.35 14.25 -2.32
C GLY A 272 -26.30 15.75 -2.14
N THR A 273 -25.45 16.22 -1.23
CA THR A 273 -25.14 17.65 -1.08
C THR A 273 -23.66 17.84 -1.33
N ASP A 274 -23.34 18.31 -2.53
CA ASP A 274 -21.99 18.26 -3.05
C ASP A 274 -21.35 19.65 -3.00
N ASN A 275 -20.08 19.70 -2.66
CA ASN A 275 -19.29 20.91 -2.60
C ASN A 275 -18.27 20.91 -3.75
N CYS A 276 -18.37 21.90 -4.62
CA CYS A 276 -17.53 21.99 -5.80
C CYS A 276 -16.76 23.31 -5.78
N SER A 277 -15.44 23.20 -5.94
CA SER A 277 -14.52 24.30 -6.05
C SER A 277 -14.00 24.33 -7.48
N SER A 278 -14.49 25.28 -8.28
CA SER A 278 -14.21 25.39 -9.72
C SER A 278 -13.80 26.81 -10.11
N ASP A 279 -13.16 26.96 -11.27
CA ASP A 279 -12.90 28.24 -11.91
C ASP A 279 -14.10 28.70 -12.76
N ALA A 280 -13.97 29.85 -13.44
CA ALA A 280 -15.09 30.48 -14.14
C ALA A 280 -15.40 29.82 -15.50
N GLU A 281 -14.41 29.14 -16.06
CA GLU A 281 -14.43 28.45 -17.34
C GLU A 281 -15.09 27.07 -17.27
N ASP A 282 -15.23 26.50 -16.07
CA ASP A 282 -15.67 25.12 -15.84
C ASP A 282 -17.17 24.90 -16.05
N VAL A 283 -17.50 23.65 -16.36
CA VAL A 283 -18.87 23.16 -16.48
C VAL A 283 -19.26 22.42 -15.21
N VAL A 284 -20.06 23.06 -14.36
CA VAL A 284 -20.46 22.52 -13.06
C VAL A 284 -21.95 22.15 -13.04
N ALA A 285 -22.27 20.94 -12.56
CA ALA A 285 -23.62 20.45 -12.35
C ALA A 285 -23.75 19.68 -11.03
N GLY A 286 -24.94 19.71 -10.41
CA GLY A 286 -25.21 18.94 -9.18
C GLY A 286 -24.27 19.30 -8.04
N CYS A 287 -24.04 20.59 -7.80
CA CYS A 287 -23.25 21.10 -6.68
C CYS A 287 -24.10 22.10 -5.90
N GLU A 288 -24.28 21.87 -4.60
CA GLU A 288 -25.23 22.60 -3.74
C GLU A 288 -24.55 23.40 -2.62
N GLY A 289 -23.25 23.18 -2.40
CA GLY A 289 -22.44 23.74 -1.31
C GLY A 289 -21.78 25.09 -1.56
#